data_AF-A0A8J2Y825-F1
#
_entry.id   AF-A0A8J2Y825-F1
#
_cell.length_a   1.000
_cell.length_b   1.000
_cell.length_c   1.000
_cell.angle_alpha   90.00
_cell.angle_beta   90.00
_cell.angle_gamma   90.00
#
_symmetry.space_group_name_H-M   'P 1'
#
loop_
_entity.id
_entity.type
_entity.pdbx_description
1 polymer ?
#
loop_
_entity_poly.entity_id
_entity_poly.type
_entity_poly.pdbx_seq_one_letter_code
_entity_poly.pdbx_strand_id
1 'polypeptide(L)'
;MEASSLGALKNYASARQALTPDSKQASGPDLGGAKPSSATDNLADAAKQFADVFEHAETSAEAMTTGNADAHSVVEALARAEVALETAVTIRNRVVEAYQELLRMPV
;
A
#
# COMPACT_ATOMS: atom_id res chain seq x y z
N MET A 1 -45.27 -6.53 -14.80
CA MET A 1 -43.79 -6.60 -14.74
C MET A 1 -43.43 -6.80 -13.27
N GLU A 2 -43.75 -7.98 -12.70
CA GLU A 2 -43.75 -8.25 -11.25
C GLU A 2 -43.21 -9.68 -10.96
N ALA A 3 -42.29 -10.17 -11.80
CA ALA A 3 -41.69 -11.51 -11.65
C ALA A 3 -40.19 -11.46 -11.27
N SER A 4 -39.56 -10.27 -11.34
CA SER A 4 -38.11 -10.13 -11.16
C SER A 4 -37.69 -9.78 -9.72
N SER A 5 -38.60 -9.27 -8.88
CA SER A 5 -38.32 -8.91 -7.49
C SER A 5 -38.19 -10.13 -6.56
N LEU A 6 -38.94 -11.21 -6.82
CA LEU A 6 -38.79 -12.48 -6.08
C LEU A 6 -37.51 -13.25 -6.46
N GLY A 7 -36.95 -13.04 -7.64
CA GLY A 7 -35.66 -13.61 -8.04
C GLY A 7 -34.47 -12.93 -7.35
N ALA A 8 -34.58 -11.63 -7.08
CA ALA A 8 -33.52 -10.84 -6.47
C ALA A 8 -33.20 -11.26 -5.02
N LEU A 9 -34.21 -11.61 -4.22
CA LEU A 9 -33.97 -12.11 -2.85
C LEU A 9 -33.21 -13.45 -2.85
N LYS A 10 -33.46 -14.31 -3.84
CA LYS A 10 -32.80 -15.62 -3.94
C LYS A 10 -31.33 -15.49 -4.34
N ASN A 11 -31.02 -14.50 -5.18
CA ASN A 11 -29.66 -14.15 -5.59
C ASN A 11 -28.89 -13.41 -4.48
N TYR A 12 -29.57 -12.62 -3.65
CA TYR A 12 -28.96 -11.96 -2.50
C TYR A 12 -28.54 -12.98 -1.42
N ALA A 13 -29.35 -14.02 -1.19
CA ALA A 13 -29.02 -15.09 -0.26
C ALA A 13 -27.80 -15.91 -0.72
N SER A 14 -27.70 -16.23 -2.02
CA SER A 14 -26.54 -16.96 -2.57
C SER A 14 -25.27 -16.11 -2.64
N ALA A 15 -25.40 -14.79 -2.87
CA ALA A 15 -24.25 -13.86 -2.82
C ALA A 15 -23.66 -13.75 -1.41
N ARG A 16 -24.49 -13.85 -0.36
CA ARG A 16 -24.01 -13.83 1.03
C ARG A 16 -23.19 -15.07 1.40
N GLN A 17 -23.50 -16.21 0.78
CA GLN A 17 -22.82 -17.48 1.02
C GLN A 17 -21.46 -17.57 0.30
N ALA A 18 -21.25 -16.74 -0.73
CA ALA A 18 -19.95 -16.58 -1.38
C ALA A 18 -18.99 -15.63 -0.62
N LEU A 19 -19.50 -14.87 0.36
CA LEU A 19 -18.74 -13.90 1.15
C LEU A 19 -18.28 -14.44 2.52
N THR A 20 -18.77 -15.62 2.93
CA THR A 20 -18.21 -16.33 4.08
C THR A 20 -16.95 -17.06 3.63
N PRO A 21 -15.77 -16.77 4.21
CA PRO A 21 -14.52 -17.32 3.74
C PRO A 21 -14.40 -18.77 4.21
N ASP A 22 -15.00 -19.70 3.47
CA ASP A 22 -14.61 -21.10 3.50
C ASP A 22 -14.04 -21.47 2.12
N SER A 23 -12.73 -21.58 2.12
CA SER A 23 -11.88 -21.96 1.02
C SER A 23 -12.16 -23.39 0.56
N LYS A 24 -12.83 -23.56 -0.59
CA LYS A 24 -12.42 -24.45 -1.69
C LYS A 24 -13.53 -24.54 -2.73
N GLN A 25 -13.13 -24.31 -3.98
CA GLN A 25 -13.75 -24.88 -5.18
C GLN A 25 -15.06 -24.22 -5.65
N ALA A 26 -14.92 -23.12 -6.39
CA ALA A 26 -15.84 -22.80 -7.48
C ALA A 26 -15.06 -22.10 -8.60
N SER A 27 -14.64 -22.90 -9.58
CA SER A 27 -14.15 -22.45 -10.88
C SER A 27 -15.29 -21.75 -11.62
N GLY A 28 -15.21 -20.42 -11.69
CA GLY A 28 -16.02 -19.55 -12.55
C GLY A 28 -15.09 -18.73 -13.46
N PRO A 29 -15.56 -18.27 -14.63
CA PRO A 29 -14.70 -17.72 -15.68
C PRO A 29 -13.98 -16.45 -15.21
N ASP A 30 -12.71 -16.42 -15.57
CA ASP A 30 -11.70 -15.43 -15.28
C ASP A 30 -12.17 -13.99 -15.55
N LEU A 31 -12.44 -13.26 -14.48
CA LEU A 31 -12.39 -11.80 -14.45
C LEU A 31 -11.42 -11.41 -13.35
N GLY A 32 -10.13 -11.49 -13.66
CA GLY A 32 -9.11 -10.66 -13.02
C GLY A 32 -8.89 -10.96 -11.55
N GLY A 33 -8.60 -12.21 -11.24
CA GLY A 33 -8.00 -12.59 -9.97
C GLY A 33 -6.59 -12.02 -9.84
N ALA A 34 -6.46 -10.85 -9.24
CA ALA A 34 -5.23 -10.42 -8.59
C ALA A 34 -5.58 -10.08 -7.15
N LYS A 35 -5.40 -11.03 -6.23
CA LYS A 35 -5.16 -10.69 -4.82
C LYS A 35 -3.99 -9.70 -4.82
N PRO A 36 -4.15 -8.44 -4.38
CA PRO A 36 -3.06 -7.48 -4.41
C PRO A 36 -2.03 -7.73 -3.29
N SER A 37 -2.12 -8.84 -2.55
CA SER A 37 -1.27 -9.12 -1.38
C SER A 37 0.21 -8.86 -1.66
N SER A 38 0.77 -9.34 -2.77
CA SER A 38 2.21 -9.13 -3.04
C SER A 38 2.60 -7.66 -3.21
N ALA A 39 1.83 -6.87 -3.95
CA ALA A 39 2.14 -5.46 -4.17
C ALA A 39 1.91 -4.61 -2.91
N THR A 40 0.87 -4.92 -2.13
CA THR A 40 0.60 -4.23 -0.86
C THR A 40 1.58 -4.62 0.24
N ASP A 41 2.00 -5.89 0.28
CA ASP A 41 3.00 -6.38 1.23
C ASP A 41 4.37 -5.76 0.95
N ASN A 42 4.78 -5.69 -0.33
CA ASN A 42 6.01 -5.00 -0.73
C ASN A 42 6.00 -3.50 -0.38
N LEU A 43 4.84 -2.83 -0.50
CA LEU A 43 4.72 -1.42 -0.11
C LEU A 43 4.79 -1.26 1.42
N ALA A 44 4.17 -2.16 2.18
CA ALA A 44 4.24 -2.16 3.63
C ALA A 44 5.68 -2.37 4.12
N ASP A 45 6.43 -3.27 3.48
CA ASP A 45 7.83 -3.51 3.82
C ASP A 45 8.73 -2.34 3.41
N ALA A 46 8.49 -1.71 2.25
CA ALA A 46 9.18 -0.48 1.87
C ALA A 46 8.91 0.67 2.85
N ALA A 47 7.69 0.78 3.36
CA ALA A 47 7.33 1.79 4.36
C ALA A 47 8.03 1.55 5.71
N LYS A 48 8.15 0.29 6.15
CA LYS A 48 8.94 -0.06 7.34
C LYS A 48 10.41 0.28 7.14
N GLN A 49 10.97 -0.09 5.99
CA GLN A 49 12.37 0.18 5.68
C GLN A 49 12.68 1.69 5.60
N PHE A 50 11.74 2.50 5.08
CA PHE A 50 11.83 3.95 5.15
C PHE A 50 11.86 4.45 6.60
N ALA A 51 10.97 3.94 7.46
CA ALA A 51 10.93 4.32 8.87
C ALA A 51 12.24 3.96 9.59
N ASP A 52 12.78 2.76 9.37
CA ASP A 52 14.04 2.31 9.96
C ASP A 52 15.21 3.22 9.54
N VAL A 53 15.29 3.60 8.26
CA VAL A 53 16.34 4.51 7.75
C VAL A 53 16.23 5.89 8.40
N PHE A 54 15.00 6.39 8.58
CA PHE A 54 14.75 7.69 9.19
C PHE A 54 15.09 7.69 10.69
N GLU A 55 14.68 6.65 11.43
CA GLU A 55 15.02 6.46 12.84
C GLU A 55 16.54 6.36 13.04
N HIS A 56 17.24 5.68 12.13
CA HIS A 56 18.70 5.64 12.17
C HIS A 56 19.36 7.00 11.97
N ALA A 57 18.80 7.84 11.10
CA ALA A 57 19.28 9.21 10.91
C ALA A 57 19.05 10.08 12.16
N GLU A 58 17.89 9.98 12.79
CA GLU A 58 17.58 10.67 14.05
C GLU A 58 18.49 10.23 15.19
N THR A 59 18.64 8.92 15.38
CA THR A 59 19.51 8.35 16.43
C THR A 59 20.95 8.79 16.25
N SER A 60 21.45 8.80 15.01
CA SER A 60 22.81 9.24 14.70
C SER A 60 22.99 10.74 14.99
N ALA A 61 22.00 11.57 14.64
CA ALA A 61 22.03 13.00 14.94
C ALA A 61 22.00 13.27 16.46
N GLU A 62 21.17 12.56 17.21
CA GLU A 62 21.11 12.66 18.67
C GLU A 62 22.44 12.23 19.32
N ALA A 63 23.00 11.11 18.86
CA ALA A 63 24.29 10.63 19.32
C ALA A 63 25.43 11.63 19.02
N MET A 64 25.41 12.33 17.89
CA MET A 64 26.39 13.39 17.58
C MET A 64 26.24 14.58 18.54
N THR A 65 25.01 14.96 18.86
CA THR A 65 24.74 16.08 19.78
C THR A 65 25.23 15.77 21.21
N THR A 66 25.21 14.49 21.60
CA THR A 66 25.74 14.01 22.89
C THR A 66 27.23 13.67 22.85
N GLY A 67 27.90 13.82 21.69
CA GLY A 67 29.32 13.52 21.49
C GLY A 67 29.65 12.03 21.34
N ASN A 68 28.63 11.17 21.22
CA ASN A 68 28.74 9.72 21.15
C ASN A 68 28.78 9.16 19.71
N ALA A 69 28.60 10.00 18.68
CA ALA A 69 28.72 9.60 17.27
C ALA A 69 29.61 10.56 16.47
N ASP A 70 30.31 9.99 15.48
CA ASP A 70 31.19 10.72 14.57
C ASP A 70 30.38 11.46 13.50
N ALA A 71 30.83 12.66 13.10
CA ALA A 71 30.17 13.46 12.07
C ALA A 71 29.99 12.69 10.75
N HIS A 72 30.91 11.78 10.42
CA HIS A 72 30.82 10.94 9.23
C HIS A 72 29.59 10.01 9.26
N SER A 73 29.27 9.44 10.42
CA SER A 73 28.13 8.53 10.58
C SER A 73 26.78 9.24 10.39
N VAL A 74 26.68 10.49 10.83
CA VAL A 74 25.49 11.32 10.65
C VAL A 74 25.28 11.65 9.18
N VAL A 75 26.35 12.05 8.48
CA VAL A 75 26.28 12.35 7.04
C VAL A 75 25.89 11.11 6.25
N GLU A 76 26.43 9.94 6.61
CA GLU A 76 26.05 8.68 5.96
C GLU A 76 24.56 8.35 6.18
N ALA A 77 24.06 8.48 7.41
CA ALA A 77 22.66 8.22 7.71
C ALA A 77 21.72 9.21 6.99
N LEU A 78 22.09 10.49 6.93
CA LEU A 78 21.34 11.51 6.18
C LEU A 78 21.33 11.23 4.68
N ALA A 79 22.45 10.82 4.09
CA ALA A 79 22.52 10.46 2.67
C ALA A 79 21.60 9.27 2.33
N ARG A 80 21.49 8.27 3.22
CA ARG A 80 20.54 7.17 3.04
C ARG A 80 19.09 7.64 3.16
N ALA A 81 18.80 8.53 4.12
CA ALA A 81 17.47 9.09 4.30
C ALA A 81 17.03 9.95 3.09
N GLU A 82 17.95 10.68 2.46
CA GLU A 82 17.69 11.50 1.28
C GLU A 82 17.20 10.65 0.09
N VAL A 83 17.88 9.54 -0.20
CA VAL A 83 17.48 8.61 -1.28
C VAL A 83 16.10 8.00 -1.01
N ALA A 84 15.84 7.64 0.25
CA ALA A 84 14.54 7.10 0.66
C ALA A 84 13.42 8.14 0.53
N LEU A 85 13.71 9.41 0.88
CA LEU A 85 12.79 10.53 0.74
C LEU A 85 12.47 10.84 -0.73
N GLU A 86 13.47 10.87 -1.61
CA GLU A 86 13.26 11.08 -3.06
C GLU A 86 12.32 10.02 -3.65
N THR A 87 12.50 8.77 -3.23
CA THR A 87 11.62 7.66 -3.63
C THR A 87 10.21 7.86 -3.12
N ALA A 88 10.05 8.24 -1.84
CA ALA A 88 8.74 8.50 -1.24
C ALA A 88 8.00 9.66 -1.94
N VAL A 89 8.71 10.74 -2.30
CA VAL A 89 8.15 11.87 -3.06
C VAL A 89 7.73 11.43 -4.46
N THR A 90 8.51 10.56 -5.10
CA THR A 90 8.16 9.99 -6.42
C THR A 90 6.85 9.20 -6.34
N ILE A 91 6.70 8.34 -5.33
CA ILE A 91 5.46 7.60 -5.09
C ILE A 91 4.29 8.56 -4.81
N ARG A 92 4.50 9.58 -3.96
CA ARG A 92 3.49 10.61 -3.67
C ARG A 92 2.99 11.27 -4.95
N ASN A 93 3.89 11.66 -5.84
CA ASN A 93 3.53 12.30 -7.11
C ASN A 93 2.74 11.34 -8.02
N ARG A 94 3.14 10.07 -8.11
CA ARG A 94 2.40 9.06 -8.89
C ARG A 94 0.99 8.78 -8.37
N VAL A 95 0.82 8.73 -7.05
CA VAL A 95 -0.52 8.56 -6.44
C VAL A 95 -1.40 9.77 -6.73
N VAL A 96 -0.83 10.98 -6.69
CA VAL A 96 -1.55 12.21 -7.05
C VAL A 96 -1.95 12.21 -8.52
N GLU A 97 -1.04 11.84 -9.44
CA GLU A 97 -1.32 11.71 -10.87
C GLU A 97 -2.46 10.71 -11.13
N ALA A 98 -2.38 9.52 -10.55
CA ALA A 98 -3.39 8.48 -10.71
C ALA A 98 -4.78 8.94 -10.21
N TYR A 99 -4.82 9.68 -9.09
CA TYR A 99 -6.06 10.24 -8.57
C TYR A 99 -6.63 11.34 -9.49
N GLN A 100 -5.77 12.20 -10.04
CA GLN A 100 -6.19 13.25 -10.98
C GLN A 100 -6.70 12.65 -12.30
N GLU A 101 -6.09 11.58 -12.80
CA GLU A 101 -6.56 10.87 -13.99
C GLU A 101 -7.94 10.26 -13.79
N LEU A 102 -8.17 9.63 -12.62
CA LEU A 102 -9.46 9.03 -12.26
C LEU A 102 -10.60 10.06 -12.20
N LEU A 103 -10.28 11.32 -11.86
CA LEU A 103 -11.22 12.45 -11.86
C LEU A 103 -11.38 13.13 -13.24
N ARG A 104 -10.43 12.93 -14.16
CA ARG A 104 -10.44 13.52 -15.52
C ARG A 104 -11.18 12.69 -16.55
N MET A 105 -11.55 11.44 -16.23
CA MET A 105 -12.61 10.74 -16.93
C MET A 105 -13.97 11.20 -16.40
N PRO A 106 -14.70 12.11 -17.09
CA PRO A 106 -16.13 12.23 -16.86
C PRO A 106 -16.78 10.91 -17.26
N VAL A 107 -17.65 10.39 -16.39
CA VAL A 107 -18.62 9.36 -16.74
C VAL A 107 -19.60 9.85 -17.80
#